data_AF-A0A3C2B131-F1
#
_entry.id   AF-A0A3C2B131-F1
#
_cell.length_a   1.000
_cell.length_b   1.000
_cell.length_c   1.000
_cell.angle_alpha   90.00
_cell.angle_beta   90.00
_cell.angle_gamma   90.00
#
_symmetry.space_group_name_H-M   'P 1'
#
loop_
_entity.id
_entity.type
_entity.pdbx_description
1 polymer ?
#
loop_
_entity_poly.entity_id
_entity_poly.type
_entity_poly.pdbx_seq_one_letter_code
_entity_poly.pdbx_strand_id
1 'polypeptide(L)' 'MALEWADMMLAGGHPSDSTLEARMREHFTQEELVELTYAMGTFIGYGKQIMVLGLEPEGMPLTVIPTPGG' A
#
# COMPACT_ATOMS: atom_id res chain seq x y z
N MET A 1 -2.72 -11.79 -3.84
CA MET A 1 -1.59 -11.74 -2.87
C MET A 1 -0.86 -10.41 -2.90
N ALA A 2 -0.04 -10.06 -3.90
CA ALA A 2 0.66 -8.76 -3.90
C ALA A 2 -0.29 -7.55 -3.92
N LEU A 3 -1.43 -7.64 -4.63
CA LEU A 3 -2.50 -6.63 -4.57
C LEU A 3 -3.16 -6.57 -3.20
N GLU A 4 -3.51 -7.71 -2.59
CA GLU A 4 -4.04 -7.78 -1.22
C GLU A 4 -3.05 -7.17 -0.19
N TRP A 5 -1.74 -7.37 -0.39
CA TRP A 5 -0.69 -6.76 0.42
C TRP A 5 -0.68 -5.24 0.27
N ALA A 6 -0.79 -4.74 -0.95
CA ALA A 6 -0.90 -3.31 -1.25
C ALA A 6 -2.15 -2.68 -0.62
N ASP A 7 -3.31 -3.35 -0.73
CA ASP A 7 -4.58 -2.89 -0.16
C ASP A 7 -4.49 -2.81 1.37
N MET A 8 -3.90 -3.81 2.01
CA MET A 8 -3.63 -3.81 3.46
C MET A 8 -2.74 -2.62 3.86
N MET A 9 -1.63 -2.40 3.15
CA MET A 9 -0.74 -1.27 3.43
C MET A 9 -1.43 0.08 3.22
N LEU A 10 -2.23 0.22 2.17
CA LEU A 10 -2.95 1.45 1.85
C LEU A 10 -3.98 1.79 2.94
N ALA A 11 -4.68 0.78 3.46
CA ALA A 11 -5.64 0.92 4.56
C ALA A 11 -4.98 1.29 5.90
N GLY A 12 -3.64 1.40 5.98
CA GLY A 12 -2.92 1.57 7.24
C GLY A 12 -2.94 0.31 8.12
N GLY A 13 -3.30 -0.82 7.51
CA GLY A 13 -3.27 -2.11 8.16
C GLY A 13 -1.84 -2.57 8.42
N HIS A 14 -1.70 -3.39 9.44
CA HIS A 14 -0.56 -4.24 9.70
C HIS A 14 -1.02 -5.67 9.43
N PRO A 15 -0.12 -6.62 9.12
CA PRO A 15 -0.50 -8.01 8.95
C PRO A 15 -1.14 -8.52 10.25
N SER A 16 -2.46 -8.44 10.34
CA SER A 16 -3.25 -8.97 11.46
C SER A 16 -3.55 -10.46 11.25
N ASP A 17 -3.21 -10.96 10.07
CA ASP A 17 -3.52 -12.30 9.62
C ASP A 17 -2.22 -12.97 9.16
N SER A 18 -1.74 -13.89 10.00
CA SER A 18 -0.57 -14.72 9.72
C SER A 18 -0.70 -15.50 8.40
N THR A 19 -1.90 -15.61 7.83
CA THR A 19 -2.16 -16.28 6.56
C THR A 19 -1.76 -15.49 5.32
N LEU A 20 -1.89 -14.16 5.28
CA LEU A 20 -1.45 -13.37 4.12
C LEU A 20 0.08 -13.30 4.09
N GLU A 21 0.71 -13.05 5.23
CA GLU A 21 2.18 -13.05 5.34
C GLU A 21 2.76 -14.42 4.97
N ALA A 22 2.17 -15.53 5.45
CA ALA A 22 2.60 -16.87 5.08
C ALA A 22 2.52 -17.11 3.58
N ARG A 23 1.39 -16.78 2.94
CA ARG A 23 1.20 -16.90 1.49
C ARG A 23 2.19 -16.03 0.69
N MET A 24 2.51 -14.85 1.20
CA MET A 24 3.53 -13.98 0.59
C MET A 24 4.93 -14.60 0.69
N ARG A 25 5.29 -15.20 1.85
CA ARG A 25 6.57 -15.89 2.07
C ARG A 25 6.70 -17.22 1.33
N GLU A 26 5.60 -17.85 0.93
CA GLU A 26 5.60 -19.04 0.08
C GLU A 26 5.93 -18.71 -1.39
N HIS A 27 5.74 -17.47 -1.82
CA HIS A 27 5.77 -17.08 -3.23
C HIS A 27 6.87 -16.07 -3.58
N PHE A 28 7.32 -15.30 -2.60
CA PHE A 28 8.37 -14.30 -2.74
C PHE A 28 9.52 -14.61 -1.80
N THR A 29 10.75 -14.35 -2.25
CA THR A 29 11.91 -14.37 -1.36
C THR A 29 11.84 -13.21 -0.36
N GLN A 30 12.68 -13.24 0.67
CA GLN A 30 12.77 -12.14 1.63
C GLN A 30 13.16 -10.83 0.95
N GLU A 31 14.10 -10.89 0.00
CA GLU A 31 14.58 -9.74 -0.75
C GLU A 31 13.46 -9.15 -1.62
N GLU A 32 12.71 -9.99 -2.32
CA GLU A 32 11.56 -9.58 -3.13
C GLU A 32 10.46 -8.95 -2.26
N LEU A 33 10.19 -9.51 -1.07
CA LEU A 33 9.22 -8.93 -0.12
C LEU A 33 9.65 -7.58 0.40
N VAL A 34 10.95 -7.41 0.70
CA VAL A 34 11.51 -6.13 1.11
C VAL A 34 11.38 -5.11 -0.01
N GLU A 35 11.77 -5.46 -1.23
CA GLU A 35 11.69 -4.54 -2.38
C GLU A 35 10.24 -4.15 -2.71
N LEU A 36 9.33 -5.14 -2.73
CA LEU A 36 7.91 -4.91 -2.96
C LEU A 36 7.31 -3.97 -1.91
N THR A 37 7.57 -4.26 -0.64
CA THR A 37 7.04 -3.47 0.49
C THR A 37 7.66 -2.07 0.51
N TYR A 38 8.95 -1.95 0.19
CA TYR A 38 9.64 -0.66 0.06
C TYR A 38 9.04 0.20 -1.05
N ALA A 39 8.83 -0.36 -2.24
CA ALA A 39 8.25 0.35 -3.37
C ALA A 39 6.84 0.86 -3.04
N MET A 40 5.99 0.01 -2.45
CA MET A 40 4.64 0.37 -2.02
C MET A 40 4.65 1.45 -0.93
N GLY A 41 5.45 1.26 0.13
CA GLY A 41 5.55 2.22 1.23
C GLY A 41 6.04 3.59 0.77
N THR A 42 7.02 3.61 -0.12
CA THR A 42 7.55 4.83 -0.74
C THR A 42 6.47 5.54 -1.56
N PHE A 43 5.75 4.81 -2.40
CA PHE A 43 4.67 5.37 -3.21
C PHE A 43 3.55 5.99 -2.35
N ILE A 44 3.07 5.24 -1.35
CA ILE A 44 2.01 5.71 -0.44
C ILE A 44 2.48 6.92 0.37
N GLY A 45 3.72 6.88 0.87
CA GLY A 45 4.32 7.97 1.65
C GLY A 45 4.44 9.26 0.86
N TYR A 46 5.07 9.20 -0.33
CA TYR A 46 5.19 10.38 -1.19
C TYR A 46 3.83 10.88 -1.68
N GLY A 47 2.90 9.99 -2.01
CA GLY A 47 1.54 10.36 -2.39
C GLY A 47 0.86 11.21 -1.31
N LYS A 48 0.92 10.77 -0.05
CA LYS A 48 0.39 11.53 1.09
C LYS A 48 1.11 12.87 1.30
N GLN A 49 2.43 12.92 1.14
CA GLN A 49 3.18 14.17 1.25
C GLN A 49 2.79 15.18 0.17
N ILE A 50 2.63 14.74 -1.08
CA ILE A 50 2.18 15.58 -2.20
C ILE A 50 0.78 16.16 -1.91
N MET A 51 -0.16 15.33 -1.47
CA MET A 51 -1.52 15.74 -1.08
C MET A 51 -1.50 16.78 0.05
N VAL A 52 -0.78 16.51 1.14
CA VAL A 52 -0.70 17.41 2.30
C VAL A 52 -0.07 18.76 1.94
N LEU A 53 0.87 18.78 1.01
CA LEU A 53 1.53 19.99 0.54
C LEU A 53 0.73 20.74 -0.55
N GLY A 54 -0.39 20.19 -1.03
CA GLY A 54 -1.16 20.74 -2.14
C GLY A 54 -0.37 20.78 -3.45
N LEU A 55 0.54 19.82 -3.65
CA LEU A 55 1.42 19.72 -4.83
C LEU A 55 0.90 18.69 -5.85
N GLU A 56 -0.38 18.30 -5.73
CA GLU A 56 -1.01 17.37 -6.66
C GLU A 56 -1.04 17.98 -8.08
N PRO A 57 -0.66 17.23 -9.12
CA PRO A 57 -0.75 17.71 -10.50
C PRO A 57 -2.19 18.10 -10.87
N GLU A 58 -2.38 19.20 -11.60
CA GLU A 58 -3.72 19.68 -11.99
C GLU A 58 -4.57 18.63 -12.75
N GLY A 59 -3.92 17.69 -13.42
CA GLY A 59 -4.56 16.59 -14.16
C GLY A 59 -4.66 15.26 -13.40
N MET A 60 -4.33 15.21 -12.10
CA MET A 60 -4.34 13.96 -11.34
C MET A 60 -5.79 13.47 -11.14
N PRO A 61 -6.11 12.22 -11.52
CA PRO A 61 -7.44 11.68 -11.30
C PRO A 61 -7.73 11.56 -9.80
N LEU A 62 -8.88 12.10 -9.38
CA LEU A 62 -9.34 12.02 -8.00
C LEU A 62 -9.57 10.55 -7.62
N THR A 63 -8.80 10.05 -6.65
CA THR A 63 -9.02 8.72 -6.08
C THR A 63 -9.89 8.87 -4.83
N VAL A 64 -11.17 8.50 -4.94
CA VAL A 64 -12.09 8.48 -3.80
C VAL A 64 -12.00 7.12 -3.12
N ILE A 65 -11.43 7.08 -1.92
CA ILE A 65 -11.46 5.88 -1.08
C ILE A 65 -12.71 6.00 -0.18
N PRO A 66 -13.73 5.13 -0.35
CA PRO A 66 -14.89 5.16 0.52
C PRO A 66 -14.48 4.83 1.95
N THR A 67 -15.03 5.58 2.91
CA THR A 67 -14.81 5.33 4.34
C THR A 67 -15.27 3.90 4.69
N PRO A 68 -14.42 3.05 5.29
CA PRO A 68 -14.87 1.74 5.73
C PRO A 68 -15.97 1.86 6.79
N GLY A 69 -17.15 1.29 6.53
CA GLY A 69 -18.24 1.16 7.51
C GLY A 69 -19.48 2.04 7.31
N GLY A 70 -19.97 2.18 6.07
CA GLY A 70 -21.34 2.67 5.81
C GLY A 70 -22.41 1.67 6.22
#